data_AF-A0A183EYM2-F1
#
_entry.id   AF-A0A183EYM2-F1
#
_cell.length_a   1.000
_cell.length_b   1.000
_cell.length_c   1.000
_cell.angle_alpha   90.00
_cell.angle_beta   90.00
_cell.angle_gamma   90.00
#
_symmetry.space_group_name_H-M   'P 1'
#
loop_
_entity.id
_entity.type
_entity.pdbx_description
1 polymer ?
#
loop_
_entity_poly.entity_id
_entity_poly.type
_entity_poly.pdbx_seq_one_letter_code
_entity_poly.pdbx_strand_id
1 'polypeptide(L)'
;MCSVAILFIADNMNHLLGEYIAGGVKIMALISFVPIVALNMFTEMRVVSAFAMISSIFFLFGAIVIMQFTVRQPSHWAELPAVTNFTGVVMFVGMAMYAFEGQTMILPVENKLETPGDFLHNFGVLPTTMCLCTLFMIAIGFYGYTAFGASTQPTITMNVPKEG
;
A
#
# COMPACT_ATOMS: atom_id res chain seq x y z
N MET A 1 9.64 -5.82 -8.45
CA MET A 1 8.61 -5.88 -7.40
C MET A 1 9.21 -5.96 -6.01
N CYS A 2 9.97 -7.03 -5.68
CA CYS A 2 10.63 -7.16 -4.39
C CYS A 2 11.51 -5.95 -4.02
N SER A 3 12.29 -5.42 -4.97
CA SER A 3 13.14 -4.24 -4.74
C SER A 3 12.36 -2.98 -4.36
N VAL A 4 11.20 -2.75 -4.98
CA VAL A 4 10.35 -1.57 -4.68
C VAL A 4 9.69 -1.72 -3.31
N ALA A 5 9.22 -2.92 -2.96
CA ALA A 5 8.66 -3.18 -1.64
C ALA A 5 9.71 -3.03 -0.52
N ILE A 6 10.95 -3.50 -0.75
CA ILE A 6 12.05 -3.32 0.21
C ILE A 6 12.36 -1.83 0.38
N LEU A 7 12.44 -1.05 -0.71
CA LEU A 7 12.68 0.38 -0.65
C LEU A 7 11.54 1.11 0.08
N PHE A 8 10.29 0.76 -0.21
CA PHE A 8 9.13 1.30 0.48
C PHE A 8 9.19 1.06 1.99
N ILE A 9 9.49 -0.17 2.41
CA ILE A 9 9.62 -0.53 3.84
C ILE A 9 10.78 0.24 4.47
N ALA A 10 11.93 0.31 3.77
CA ALA A 10 13.11 1.03 4.25
C ALA A 10 12.85 2.53 4.43
N ASP A 11 12.16 3.15 3.48
CA ASP A 11 11.80 4.56 3.53
C ASP A 11 10.83 4.83 4.68
N ASN A 12 9.80 3.99 4.86
CA ASN A 12 8.88 4.11 6.00
C ASN A 12 9.58 3.89 7.34
N MET A 13 10.46 2.89 7.45
CA MET A 13 11.28 2.69 8.65
C MET A 13 12.19 3.88 8.92
N ASN A 14 12.79 4.47 7.89
CA ASN A 14 13.67 5.64 8.06
C ASN A 14 12.88 6.88 8.44
N HIS A 15 11.65 7.01 7.95
CA HIS A 15 10.76 8.08 8.35
C HIS A 15 10.37 7.97 9.83
N LEU A 16 10.09 6.77 10.32
CA LEU A 16 9.64 6.50 11.69
C LEU A 16 10.79 6.39 12.73
N LEU A 17 11.91 5.76 12.36
CA LEU A 17 13.03 5.42 13.26
C LEU A 17 14.31 6.22 12.97
N GLY A 18 14.28 7.12 11.98
CA GLY A 18 15.45 7.91 11.59
C GLY A 18 16.04 8.78 12.69
N GLU A 19 15.26 9.09 13.74
CA GLU A 19 15.76 9.78 14.94
C GLU A 19 16.52 8.88 15.91
N TYR A 20 16.24 7.57 15.93
CA TYR A 20 16.84 6.62 16.87
C TYR A 20 18.00 5.82 16.25
N ILE A 21 17.99 5.60 14.93
CA ILE A 21 19.00 4.82 14.22
C ILE A 21 19.60 5.65 13.08
N ALA A 22 20.79 6.20 13.30
CA ALA A 22 21.57 6.90 12.29
C ALA A 22 22.23 5.90 11.32
N GLY A 23 21.52 5.56 10.23
CA GLY A 23 22.06 4.67 9.19
C GLY A 23 21.59 4.99 7.76
N GLY A 24 20.62 5.89 7.61
CA GLY A 24 20.02 6.21 6.32
C GLY A 24 19.27 5.03 5.68
N VAL A 25 18.58 5.32 4.58
CA VAL A 25 17.70 4.38 3.88
C VAL A 25 18.43 3.09 3.46
N LYS A 26 19.74 3.17 3.15
CA LYS A 26 20.53 2.01 2.68
C LYS A 26 20.72 0.95 3.76
N ILE A 27 21.02 1.34 5.00
CA ILE A 27 21.21 0.39 6.10
C ILE A 27 19.86 -0.20 6.52
N MET A 28 18.81 0.62 6.53
CA MET A 28 17.47 0.14 6.82
C MET A 28 16.95 -0.84 5.76
N ALA A 29 17.22 -0.59 4.47
CA ALA A 29 16.89 -1.53 3.40
C ALA A 29 17.58 -2.89 3.57
N LEU A 30 18.84 -2.89 4.02
CA LEU A 30 19.59 -4.13 4.27
C LEU A 30 19.05 -4.88 5.49
N ILE A 31 18.65 -4.16 6.55
CA ILE A 31 17.98 -4.75 7.72
C ILE A 31 16.62 -5.34 7.34
N SER A 32 15.81 -4.65 6.53
CA SER A 32 14.49 -5.13 6.08
C SER A 32 14.59 -6.32 5.11
N PHE A 33 15.70 -6.48 4.40
CA PHE A 33 15.92 -7.63 3.51
C PHE A 33 15.99 -8.96 4.26
N VAL A 34 16.64 -8.99 5.43
CA VAL A 34 16.83 -10.19 6.24
C VAL A 34 15.51 -10.87 6.65
N PRO A 35 14.52 -10.19 7.28
CA PRO A 35 13.26 -10.80 7.64
C PRO A 35 12.43 -11.19 6.40
N ILE A 36 12.51 -10.45 5.30
CA ILE A 36 11.80 -10.80 4.06
C ILE A 36 12.31 -12.14 3.51
N VAL A 37 13.62 -12.34 3.46
CA VAL A 37 14.19 -13.63 2.99
C VAL A 37 13.87 -14.75 3.98
N ALA A 38 13.94 -14.50 5.29
CA ALA A 38 13.57 -15.48 6.30
C ALA A 38 12.09 -15.91 6.18
N LEU A 39 11.17 -14.97 5.94
CA LEU A 39 9.75 -15.26 5.71
C LEU A 39 9.52 -16.03 4.39
N ASN A 40 10.29 -15.76 3.34
CA ASN A 40 10.25 -16.53 2.09
C ASN A 40 10.71 -17.99 2.28
N MET A 41 11.50 -18.29 3.30
CA MET A 41 11.99 -19.63 3.59
C MET A 41 10.91 -20.53 4.22
N PHE A 42 9.84 -19.94 4.77
CA PHE A 42 8.68 -20.69 5.24
C PHE A 42 7.78 -21.05 4.05
N THR A 43 7.85 -22.32 3.64
CA THR A 43 7.04 -22.87 2.54
C THR A 43 5.60 -23.17 2.94
N GLU A 44 5.27 -23.09 4.24
CA GLU A 44 3.94 -23.41 4.72
C GLU A 44 2.94 -22.27 4.52
N MET A 45 2.20 -22.38 3.42
CA MET A 45 1.15 -21.46 2.97
C MET A 45 0.13 -21.12 4.07
N ARG A 46 -0.14 -22.06 5.00
CA ARG A 46 -1.07 -21.85 6.11
C ARG A 46 -0.54 -20.82 7.12
N VAL A 47 0.75 -20.85 7.44
CA VAL A 47 1.38 -19.89 8.36
C VAL A 47 1.48 -18.52 7.70
N VAL A 48 1.88 -18.49 6.43
CA VAL A 48 1.97 -17.26 5.63
C VAL A 48 0.59 -16.59 5.51
N SER A 49 -0.47 -17.37 5.25
CA SER A 49 -1.84 -16.84 5.17
C SER A 49 -2.34 -16.30 6.50
N ALA A 50 -2.05 -16.94 7.63
CA ALA A 50 -2.43 -16.44 8.95
C ALA A 50 -1.71 -15.12 9.28
N PHE A 51 -0.42 -15.01 8.94
CA PHE A 51 0.34 -13.77 9.08
C PHE A 51 -0.20 -12.66 8.17
N ALA A 52 -0.57 -13.00 6.92
CA ALA A 52 -1.17 -12.05 6.00
C ALA A 52 -2.54 -11.52 6.49
N MET A 53 -3.33 -12.37 7.16
CA MET A 53 -4.60 -11.95 7.77
C MET A 53 -4.37 -10.94 8.89
N ILE A 54 -3.40 -11.20 9.78
CA ILE A 54 -3.02 -10.26 10.84
C ILE A 54 -2.54 -8.95 10.22
N SER A 55 -1.63 -9.01 9.24
CA SER A 55 -1.12 -7.84 8.52
C SER A 55 -2.24 -7.01 7.88
N SER A 56 -3.24 -7.67 7.28
CA SER A 56 -4.40 -7.01 6.67
C SER A 56 -5.22 -6.22 7.69
N ILE A 57 -5.37 -6.75 8.92
CA ILE A 57 -6.04 -6.05 10.02
C ILE A 57 -5.25 -4.80 10.42
N PHE A 58 -3.93 -4.92 10.62
CA PHE A 58 -3.07 -3.76 10.92
C PHE A 58 -3.09 -2.71 9.81
N PHE A 59 -3.09 -3.15 8.55
CA PHE A 59 -3.22 -2.26 7.40
C PHE A 59 -4.56 -1.50 7.42
N LEU A 60 -5.66 -2.19 7.70
CA LEU A 60 -6.98 -1.56 7.82
C LEU A 60 -6.99 -0.51 8.95
N PHE A 61 -6.45 -0.84 10.12
CA PHE A 61 -6.32 0.11 11.23
C PHE A 61 -5.49 1.34 10.84
N GLY A 62 -4.32 1.15 10.22
CA GLY A 62 -3.47 2.24 9.76
C GLY A 62 -4.20 3.13 8.74
N ALA A 63 -4.91 2.53 7.79
CA ALA A 63 -5.69 3.26 6.80
C ALA A 63 -6.83 4.07 7.42
N ILE A 64 -7.53 3.54 8.45
CA ILE A 64 -8.55 4.28 9.19
C ILE A 64 -7.94 5.48 9.92
N VAL A 65 -6.80 5.30 10.59
CA VAL A 65 -6.10 6.40 11.30
C VAL A 65 -5.70 7.50 10.32
N ILE A 66 -5.10 7.13 9.19
CA ILE A 66 -4.71 8.09 8.15
C ILE A 66 -5.94 8.81 7.61
N MET A 67 -7.02 8.08 7.27
CA MET A 67 -8.25 8.69 6.77
C MET A 67 -8.86 9.67 7.79
N GLN A 68 -8.87 9.33 9.09
CA GLN A 68 -9.32 10.23 10.15
C GLN A 68 -8.48 11.51 10.22
N PHE A 69 -7.15 11.39 10.09
CA PHE A 69 -6.25 12.53 10.09
C PHE A 69 -6.48 13.44 8.87
N THR A 70 -6.58 12.83 7.70
CA THR A 70 -6.80 13.52 6.42
C THR A 70 -8.14 14.26 6.38
N VAL A 71 -9.22 13.67 6.88
CA VAL A 71 -10.56 14.31 6.89
C VAL A 71 -10.65 15.47 7.89
N ARG A 72 -9.85 15.47 8.95
CA ARG A 72 -9.80 16.57 9.93
C ARG A 72 -9.04 17.80 9.44
N GLN A 73 -8.21 17.66 8.40
CA GLN A 73 -7.50 18.80 7.82
C GLN A 73 -8.43 19.66 6.95
N PRO A 74 -8.23 20.99 6.91
CA PRO A 74 -9.04 21.87 6.08
C PRO A 74 -8.85 21.53 4.60
N SER A 75 -9.93 21.09 3.95
CA SER A 75 -9.94 20.71 2.54
C SER A 75 -9.80 21.95 1.64
N HIS A 76 -8.77 22.00 0.80
CA HIS A 76 -8.55 23.11 -0.15
C HIS A 76 -9.12 22.82 -1.55
N TRP A 77 -10.16 21.98 -1.65
CA TRP A 77 -10.71 21.42 -2.89
C TRP A 77 -10.94 22.41 -4.05
N ALA A 78 -11.16 23.69 -3.77
CA ALA A 78 -11.39 24.72 -4.78
C ALA A 78 -10.11 25.25 -5.48
N GLU A 79 -8.93 25.03 -4.89
CA GLU A 79 -7.66 25.60 -5.38
C GLU A 79 -6.73 24.55 -6.00
N LEU A 80 -7.09 23.26 -5.97
CA LEU A 80 -6.25 22.19 -6.48
C LEU A 80 -6.48 21.97 -7.99
N PRO A 81 -5.40 21.82 -8.79
CA PRO A 81 -5.52 21.51 -10.21
C PRO A 81 -6.08 20.10 -10.40
N ALA A 82 -7.17 19.98 -11.16
CA ALA A 82 -7.80 18.69 -11.47
C ALA A 82 -6.94 17.77 -12.35
N VAL A 83 -5.99 18.34 -13.11
CA VAL A 83 -5.11 17.60 -14.01
C VAL A 83 -3.68 18.11 -13.84
N THR A 84 -2.74 17.17 -13.69
CA THR A 84 -1.31 17.44 -13.63
C THR A 84 -0.68 17.48 -15.04
N ASN A 85 0.62 17.75 -15.12
CA ASN A 85 1.38 17.70 -16.38
C ASN A 85 1.43 16.28 -16.96
N PHE A 86 1.78 16.14 -18.25
CA PHE A 86 1.91 14.84 -18.93
C PHE A 86 2.75 13.83 -18.14
N THR A 87 3.87 14.27 -17.56
CA THR A 87 4.72 13.45 -16.69
C THR A 87 3.98 12.90 -15.47
N GLY A 88 3.11 13.70 -14.84
CA GLY A 88 2.34 13.28 -13.69
C GLY A 88 1.27 12.24 -14.04
N VAL A 89 0.68 12.33 -15.23
CA VAL A 89 -0.24 11.31 -15.75
C VAL A 89 0.50 9.98 -15.95
N VAL A 90 1.70 10.02 -16.54
CA VAL A 90 2.54 8.82 -16.72
C VAL A 90 2.94 8.20 -15.38
N MET A 91 3.32 9.03 -14.39
CA MET A 91 3.62 8.55 -13.04
C MET A 91 2.40 7.92 -12.36
N PHE A 92 1.21 8.52 -12.50
CA PHE A 92 -0.03 7.97 -11.98
C PHE A 92 -0.34 6.59 -12.57
N VAL A 93 -0.20 6.43 -13.90
CA VAL A 93 -0.39 5.13 -14.56
C VAL A 93 0.61 4.09 -14.02
N GLY A 94 1.87 4.48 -13.80
CA GLY A 94 2.87 3.60 -13.18
C GLY A 94 2.50 3.15 -11.76
N MET A 95 2.02 4.08 -10.93
CA MET A 95 1.56 3.78 -9.56
C MET A 95 0.30 2.91 -9.55
N ALA A 96 -0.65 3.19 -10.45
CA ALA A 96 -1.87 2.38 -10.59
C ALA A 96 -1.53 0.95 -11.03
N MET A 97 -0.65 0.77 -12.03
CA MET A 97 -0.20 -0.56 -12.45
C MET A 97 0.52 -1.31 -11.32
N TYR A 98 1.31 -0.60 -10.50
CA TYR A 98 1.95 -1.19 -9.33
C TYR A 98 0.92 -1.69 -8.30
N ALA A 99 -0.16 -0.92 -8.05
CA ALA A 99 -1.21 -1.33 -7.11
C ALA A 99 -1.97 -2.59 -7.55
N PHE A 100 -2.12 -2.83 -8.86
CA PHE A 100 -2.83 -3.99 -9.41
C PHE A 100 -1.95 -5.21 -9.69
N GLU A 101 -0.66 -5.17 -9.36
CA GLU A 101 0.26 -6.29 -9.64
C GLU A 101 -0.16 -7.62 -8.99
N GLY A 102 -0.84 -7.56 -7.84
CA GLY A 102 -1.31 -8.74 -7.09
C GLY A 102 -2.21 -9.68 -7.89
N GLN A 103 -2.81 -9.21 -9.00
CA GLN A 103 -3.60 -10.04 -9.90
C GLN A 103 -2.77 -11.14 -10.60
N THR A 104 -1.45 -11.00 -10.71
CA THR A 104 -0.60 -12.07 -11.28
C THR A 104 -0.46 -13.29 -10.37
N MET A 105 -0.75 -13.14 -9.07
CA MET A 105 -0.73 -14.23 -8.09
C MET A 105 -2.06 -14.98 -7.97
N ILE A 106 -3.05 -14.72 -8.85
CA ILE A 106 -4.37 -15.37 -8.76
C ILE A 106 -4.31 -16.87 -9.01
N LEU A 107 -3.51 -17.34 -9.97
CA LEU A 107 -3.40 -18.75 -10.35
C LEU A 107 -2.84 -19.64 -9.22
N PRO A 108 -1.72 -19.27 -8.56
CA PRO A 108 -1.23 -20.07 -7.43
C PRO A 108 -2.16 -20.01 -6.22
N VAL A 109 -2.92 -18.92 -6.04
CA VAL A 109 -3.95 -18.82 -4.99
C VAL A 109 -5.14 -19.73 -5.32
N GLU A 110 -5.65 -19.66 -6.54
CA GLU A 110 -6.75 -20.50 -7.03
C GLU A 110 -6.44 -21.99 -6.88
N ASN A 111 -5.23 -22.42 -7.25
CA ASN A 111 -4.78 -23.81 -7.11
C ASN A 111 -4.67 -24.31 -5.65
N LYS A 112 -4.86 -23.41 -4.68
CA LYS A 112 -4.76 -23.69 -3.24
C LYS A 112 -6.10 -23.51 -2.51
N LEU A 113 -7.14 -23.09 -3.22
CA LEU A 113 -8.50 -23.00 -2.70
C LEU A 113 -9.21 -24.35 -2.80
N GLU A 114 -10.09 -24.61 -1.85
CA GLU A 114 -10.93 -25.81 -1.83
C GLU A 114 -11.97 -25.79 -2.98
N THR A 115 -12.44 -24.60 -3.37
CA THR A 115 -13.41 -24.38 -4.45
C THR A 115 -12.90 -23.34 -5.48
N PRO A 116 -12.01 -23.72 -6.42
CA PRO A 116 -11.43 -22.80 -7.39
C PRO A 116 -12.46 -22.17 -8.35
N GLY A 117 -13.53 -22.90 -8.71
CA GLY A 117 -14.56 -22.44 -9.64
C GLY A 117 -15.37 -21.22 -9.14
N ASP A 118 -15.51 -21.07 -7.82
CA ASP A 118 -16.24 -19.94 -7.23
C ASP A 118 -15.35 -18.68 -7.10
N PHE A 119 -14.03 -18.83 -7.20
CA PHE A 119 -13.09 -17.71 -7.07
C PHE A 119 -13.16 -16.76 -8.28
N LEU A 120 -13.27 -17.31 -9.50
CA LEU A 120 -13.29 -16.56 -10.77
C LEU A 120 -14.71 -16.23 -11.28
N HIS A 121 -15.75 -16.72 -10.62
CA HIS A 121 -17.12 -16.42 -11.06
C HIS A 121 -17.39 -14.91 -11.08
N ASN A 122 -18.38 -14.44 -11.86
CA ASN A 122 -18.64 -12.99 -12.04
C ASN A 122 -18.96 -12.26 -10.72
N PHE A 123 -19.54 -12.96 -9.75
CA PHE A 123 -19.75 -12.51 -8.36
C PHE A 123 -18.85 -13.26 -7.37
N GLY A 124 -17.74 -13.80 -7.85
CA GLY A 124 -16.75 -14.50 -7.07
C GLY A 124 -15.96 -13.57 -6.16
N VAL A 125 -15.10 -14.17 -5.35
CA VAL A 125 -14.27 -13.45 -4.38
C VAL A 125 -13.32 -12.47 -5.07
N LEU A 126 -12.77 -12.85 -6.23
CA LEU A 126 -11.79 -12.05 -6.95
C LEU A 126 -12.36 -10.71 -7.46
N PRO A 127 -13.41 -10.66 -8.32
CA PRO A 127 -13.93 -9.40 -8.84
C PRO A 127 -14.50 -8.51 -7.73
N THR A 128 -15.18 -9.10 -6.74
CA THR A 128 -15.74 -8.37 -5.60
C THR A 128 -14.64 -7.68 -4.78
N THR A 129 -13.55 -8.40 -4.49
CA THR A 129 -12.41 -7.84 -3.74
C THR A 129 -11.70 -6.76 -4.55
N MET A 130 -11.51 -6.95 -5.87
CA MET A 130 -10.89 -5.97 -6.74
C MET A 130 -11.69 -4.66 -6.80
N CYS A 131 -13.02 -4.74 -6.95
CA CYS A 131 -13.89 -3.56 -6.91
C CYS A 131 -13.81 -2.85 -5.55
N LEU A 132 -13.89 -3.59 -4.45
CA LEU A 132 -13.82 -3.03 -3.10
C LEU A 132 -12.50 -2.31 -2.84
N CYS A 133 -11.37 -2.96 -3.16
CA CYS A 133 -10.04 -2.39 -3.01
C CYS A 133 -9.85 -1.14 -3.90
N THR A 134 -10.37 -1.16 -5.13
CA THR A 134 -10.31 -0.02 -6.04
C THR A 134 -11.05 1.18 -5.48
N LEU A 135 -12.28 0.99 -4.99
CA LEU A 135 -13.06 2.06 -4.35
C LEU A 135 -12.36 2.61 -3.10
N PHE A 136 -11.77 1.72 -2.30
CA PHE A 136 -11.01 2.10 -1.10
C PHE A 136 -9.77 2.94 -1.44
N MET A 137 -8.99 2.53 -2.44
CA MET A 137 -7.82 3.28 -2.89
C MET A 137 -8.19 4.63 -3.52
N ILE A 138 -9.29 4.69 -4.29
CA ILE A 138 -9.80 5.96 -4.83
C ILE A 138 -10.20 6.89 -3.68
N ALA A 139 -10.91 6.40 -2.66
CA ALA A 139 -11.32 7.20 -1.52
C ALA A 139 -10.11 7.78 -0.77
N ILE A 140 -9.13 6.95 -0.42
CA ILE A 140 -7.91 7.41 0.27
C ILE A 140 -7.11 8.38 -0.60
N GLY A 141 -6.97 8.11 -1.90
CA GLY A 141 -6.28 9.00 -2.83
C GLY A 141 -6.97 10.36 -2.95
N PHE A 142 -8.30 10.36 -3.05
CA PHE A 142 -9.09 11.59 -3.14
C PHE A 142 -8.97 12.43 -1.88
N TYR A 143 -9.28 11.85 -0.70
CA TYR A 143 -9.18 12.58 0.56
C TYR A 143 -7.74 13.02 0.83
N GLY A 144 -6.75 12.14 0.58
CA GLY A 144 -5.33 12.43 0.74
C GLY A 144 -4.89 13.62 -0.09
N TYR A 145 -5.28 13.68 -1.35
CA TYR A 145 -4.97 14.80 -2.24
C TYR A 145 -5.64 16.09 -1.77
N THR A 146 -6.91 16.05 -1.35
CA THR A 146 -7.62 17.26 -0.87
C THR A 146 -7.05 17.85 0.42
N ALA A 147 -6.38 17.04 1.25
CA ALA A 147 -5.76 17.49 2.49
C ALA A 147 -4.34 18.05 2.27
N PHE A 148 -3.50 17.37 1.47
CA PHE A 148 -2.08 17.72 1.32
C PHE A 148 -1.74 18.52 0.05
N GLY A 149 -2.68 18.61 -0.90
CA GLY A 149 -2.52 19.43 -2.11
C GLY A 149 -1.33 19.04 -2.98
N ALA A 150 -0.67 20.04 -3.55
CA ALA A 150 0.51 19.85 -4.41
C ALA A 150 1.74 19.29 -3.68
N SER A 151 1.76 19.30 -2.34
CA SER A 151 2.86 18.78 -1.51
C SER A 151 2.71 17.28 -1.18
N THR A 152 1.71 16.62 -1.77
CA THR A 152 1.45 15.19 -1.55
C THR A 152 2.66 14.35 -1.96
N GLN A 153 3.29 13.68 -1.00
CA GLN A 153 4.36 12.72 -1.24
C GLN A 153 3.81 11.46 -1.96
N PRO A 154 4.68 10.71 -2.66
CA PRO A 154 4.30 9.48 -3.37
C PRO A 154 3.64 8.42 -2.48
N THR A 155 3.86 8.49 -1.17
CA THR A 155 3.20 7.62 -0.19
C THR A 155 2.51 8.45 0.87
N ILE A 156 1.25 8.13 1.17
CA ILE A 156 0.44 8.86 2.14
C ILE A 156 0.99 8.79 3.57
N THR A 157 1.67 7.71 3.94
CA THR A 157 2.32 7.56 5.25
C THR A 157 3.43 8.59 5.49
N MET A 158 4.07 9.07 4.42
CA MET A 158 5.09 10.12 4.48
C MET A 158 4.51 11.53 4.63
N ASN A 159 3.21 11.69 4.35
CA ASN A 159 2.52 12.97 4.51
C ASN A 159 2.02 13.21 5.94
N VAL A 160 1.99 12.17 6.78
CA VAL A 160 1.57 12.32 8.18
C VAL A 160 2.68 13.04 8.94
N PRO A 161 2.40 14.20 9.58
CA PRO A 161 3.41 14.91 10.36
C PRO A 161 3.91 14.04 11.52
N LYS A 162 5.23 14.08 11.75
CA LYS A 162 5.91 13.31 12.80
C LYS A 162 5.58 13.80 14.21
N GLU A 163 5.07 15.02 14.31
CA GLU A 163 4.62 15.64 15.54
C GLU A 163 3.11 15.82 15.45
N GLY A 164 2.39 15.16 16.35
CA GLY A 164 0.96 15.35 16.55
C GLY A 164 0.67 16.56 17.42
#